data_AF-A0A956PDJ1-F1
#
_entry.id   AF-A0A956PDJ1-F1
#
_cell.length_a   1.000
_cell.length_b   1.000
_cell.length_c   1.000
_cell.angle_alpha   90.00
_cell.angle_beta   90.00
_cell.angle_gamma   90.00
#
_symmetry.space_group_name_H-M   'P 1'
#
loop_
_entity.id
_entity.type
_entity.pdbx_description
1 polymer ?
#
loop_
_entity_poly.entity_id
_entity_poly.type
_entity_poly.pdbx_seq_one_letter_code
_entity_poly.pdbx_strand_id
1 'polypeptide(L)'
;MSIALFGLERFGVEQTESYGDKFREKLEELAQFPDRYPSVDYIRYGVRRAICGVHSIYYRKESDRVLILRVLGRQDLNQAFDE
;
A
#
# COMPACT_ATOMS: atom_id res chain seq x y z
N MET A 1 8.03 14.52 13.22
CA MET A 1 6.96 15.14 12.41
C MET A 1 6.79 14.27 11.17
N SER A 2 5.65 13.57 11.12
CA SER A 2 5.45 12.32 10.38
C SER A 2 5.20 12.53 8.89
N ILE A 3 6.02 11.91 8.03
CA ILE A 3 5.81 11.90 6.58
C ILE A 3 4.84 10.77 6.24
N ALA A 4 3.56 11.02 6.50
CA ALA A 4 2.43 10.22 6.01
C ALA A 4 1.61 11.03 4.98
N LEU A 5 2.25 11.97 4.26
CA LEU A 5 1.57 13.00 3.48
C LEU A 5 1.85 12.94 1.97
N PHE A 6 2.08 11.77 1.36
CA PHE A 6 2.38 11.74 -0.08
C PHE A 6 1.64 10.70 -0.92
N GLY A 7 0.41 10.30 -0.56
CA GLY A 7 -0.27 9.28 -1.36
C GLY A 7 -1.79 9.30 -1.43
N LEU A 8 -2.47 10.34 -0.94
CA LEU A 8 -3.94 10.32 -0.86
C LEU A 8 -4.66 11.34 -1.77
N GLU A 9 -3.94 12.21 -2.48
CA GLU A 9 -4.56 13.31 -3.24
C GLU A 9 -4.98 12.96 -4.68
N ARG A 10 -4.97 11.68 -5.07
CA ARG A 10 -5.27 11.33 -6.48
C ARG A 10 -6.09 10.05 -6.66
N PHE A 11 -7.12 9.86 -5.85
CA PHE A 11 -8.18 8.91 -6.16
C PHE A 11 -9.45 9.66 -6.59
N GLY A 12 -9.82 9.44 -7.85
CA GLY A 12 -10.89 10.13 -8.56
C GLY A 12 -12.19 10.14 -7.77
N VAL A 13 -12.71 11.35 -7.65
CA VAL A 13 -14.03 11.68 -7.13
C VAL A 13 -15.05 11.15 -8.13
N GLU A 14 -15.91 10.21 -7.71
CA GLU A 14 -17.34 10.09 -8.06
C GLU A 14 -17.98 8.71 -7.74
N GLN A 15 -17.27 7.78 -7.07
CA GLN A 15 -17.87 6.58 -6.44
C GLN A 15 -17.32 6.30 -5.02
N THR A 16 -16.88 7.36 -4.32
CA THR A 16 -15.62 7.34 -3.54
C THR A 16 -15.74 7.48 -2.01
N GLU A 17 -16.90 7.22 -1.36
CA GLU A 17 -16.93 7.14 0.12
C GLU A 17 -16.46 5.75 0.61
N SER A 18 -17.12 4.67 0.17
CA SER A 18 -16.81 3.32 0.69
C SER A 18 -15.42 2.80 0.32
N TYR A 19 -14.89 3.15 -0.86
CA TYR A 19 -13.56 2.67 -1.27
C TYR A 19 -12.44 3.45 -0.57
N GLY A 20 -12.60 4.77 -0.44
CA GLY A 20 -11.66 5.61 0.30
C GLY A 20 -11.55 5.20 1.76
N ASP A 21 -12.69 4.91 2.40
CA ASP A 21 -12.72 4.43 3.79
C ASP A 21 -12.06 3.06 3.96
N LYS A 22 -12.38 2.09 3.09
CA LYS A 22 -11.72 0.77 3.12
C LYS A 22 -10.22 0.87 2.91
N PHE A 23 -9.78 1.80 2.06
CA PHE A 23 -8.37 2.04 1.84
C PHE A 23 -7.70 2.65 3.07
N ARG A 24 -8.34 3.63 3.72
CA ARG A 24 -7.87 4.23 4.97
C ARG A 24 -7.77 3.20 6.10
N GLU A 25 -8.83 2.41 6.31
CA GLU A 25 -8.83 1.31 7.29
C GLU A 25 -7.70 0.32 7.02
N LYS A 26 -7.46 0.00 5.74
CA LYS A 26 -6.34 -0.87 5.37
C LYS A 26 -5.00 -0.25 5.75
N LEU A 27 -4.78 1.03 5.49
CA LEU A 27 -3.54 1.72 5.88
C LEU A 27 -3.35 1.76 7.39
N GLU A 28 -4.40 2.01 8.16
CA GLU A 28 -4.39 1.97 9.63
C GLU A 28 -4.04 0.57 10.14
N GLU A 29 -4.63 -0.47 9.55
CA GLU A 29 -4.32 -1.87 9.85
C GLU A 29 -2.86 -2.20 9.56
N LEU A 30 -2.30 -1.71 8.45
CA LEU A 30 -0.88 -1.89 8.12
C LEU A 30 0.03 -1.22 9.14
N ALA A 31 -0.32 -0.01 9.58
CA ALA A 31 0.46 0.72 10.59
C ALA A 31 0.43 0.01 11.96
N GLN A 32 -0.71 -0.58 12.35
CA GLN A 32 -0.86 -1.31 13.61
C GLN A 32 -0.21 -2.70 13.55
N PHE A 33 -0.33 -3.40 12.43
CA PHE A 33 0.11 -4.79 12.26
C PHE A 33 0.99 -4.95 11.01
N PRO A 34 2.20 -4.36 11.00
CA PRO A 34 3.06 -4.34 9.82
C PRO A 34 3.51 -5.73 9.37
N ASP A 35 3.57 -6.70 10.29
CA ASP A 35 3.99 -8.07 9.99
C ASP A 35 2.84 -9.00 9.56
N ARG A 36 1.59 -8.49 9.49
CA ARG A 36 0.38 -9.29 9.20
C ARG A 36 0.34 -9.90 7.80
N TYR A 37 0.90 -9.20 6.82
CA TYR A 37 0.86 -9.62 5.41
C TYR A 37 2.18 -10.26 4.97
N PRO A 38 2.15 -11.24 4.04
CA PRO A 38 3.34 -11.97 3.62
C PRO A 38 4.37 -11.04 2.98
N SER A 39 5.65 -11.36 3.21
CA SER A 39 6.73 -10.76 2.43
C SER A 39 6.68 -11.25 0.98
N VAL A 40 7.05 -10.36 0.07
CA VAL A 40 7.22 -10.62 -1.36
C VAL A 40 8.70 -10.45 -1.70
N ASP A 41 9.55 -11.12 -0.92
CA ASP A 41 11.01 -11.00 -1.03
C ASP A 41 11.53 -11.43 -2.41
N TYR A 42 10.75 -12.25 -3.14
CA TYR A 42 11.02 -12.63 -4.53
C TYR A 42 10.95 -11.45 -5.51
N ILE A 43 10.26 -10.37 -5.18
CA ILE A 43 10.26 -9.10 -5.95
C ILE A 43 11.32 -8.16 -5.39
N ARG A 44 11.32 -7.97 -4.06
CA ARG A 44 12.27 -7.10 -3.37
C ARG A 44 12.32 -7.46 -1.90
N TYR A 45 13.53 -7.66 -1.38
CA TYR A 45 13.73 -8.00 0.04
C TYR A 45 13.10 -6.97 0.99
N GLY A 46 12.43 -7.49 2.02
CA GLY A 46 11.78 -6.70 3.07
C GLY A 46 10.50 -5.99 2.61
N VAL A 47 10.02 -6.25 1.40
CA VAL A 47 8.74 -5.72 0.92
C VAL A 47 7.64 -6.73 1.25
N ARG A 48 6.48 -6.21 1.66
CA ARG A 48 5.26 -6.95 1.96
C ARG A 48 4.14 -6.47 1.05
N ARG A 49 3.16 -7.34 0.80
CA ARG A 49 2.02 -7.05 -0.07
C ARG A 49 0.70 -7.29 0.63
N ALA A 50 -0.12 -6.25 0.73
CA ALA A 50 -1.52 -6.33 1.16
C ALA A 50 -2.47 -6.12 -0.03
N ILE A 51 -3.66 -6.70 0.04
CA ILE A 51 -4.69 -6.56 -1.00
C ILE A 51 -5.86 -5.75 -0.44
N CYS A 52 -6.27 -4.73 -1.19
CA CYS A 52 -7.39 -3.85 -0.89
C CYS A 52 -8.32 -3.77 -2.10
N GLY A 53 -9.33 -4.64 -2.14
CA GLY A 53 -10.21 -4.77 -3.29
C GLY A 53 -9.42 -5.17 -4.55
N VAL A 54 -9.43 -4.32 -5.58
CA VAL A 54 -8.70 -4.54 -6.84
C VAL A 54 -7.27 -4.01 -6.82
N HIS A 55 -6.82 -3.41 -5.71
CA HIS A 55 -5.48 -2.83 -5.58
C HIS A 55 -4.59 -3.67 -4.67
N SER A 56 -3.31 -3.78 -5.03
CA SER A 56 -2.22 -4.32 -4.22
C SER A 56 -1.40 -3.17 -3.63
N ILE A 57 -1.24 -3.16 -2.31
CA ILE A 57 -0.43 -2.21 -1.56
C ILE A 57 0.91 -2.88 -1.23
N TYR A 58 1.98 -2.35 -1.80
CA TYR A 58 3.35 -2.77 -1.50
C TYR A 58 3.93 -1.84 -0.44
N TYR A 59 4.38 -2.41 0.66
CA TYR A 59 4.87 -1.65 1.79
C TYR A 59 6.07 -2.32 2.42
N ARG A 60 6.82 -1.56 3.21
CA ARG A 60 7.95 -2.05 4.02
C ARG A 60 7.76 -1.62 5.45
N LYS A 61 8.10 -2.52 6.39
CA LYS A 61 8.20 -2.18 7.80
C LYS A 61 9.56 -1.53 8.06
N GLU A 62 9.53 -0.36 8.66
CA GLU A 62 10.71 0.32 9.24
C GLU A 62 10.59 0.30 10.77
N SER A 63 11.62 0.73 11.49
CA SER A 63 11.70 0.62 12.95
C SER A 63 10.53 1.28 13.70
N ASP A 64 9.99 2.39 13.18
CA ASP A 64 8.96 3.21 13.83
C ASP A 64 7.71 3.45 12.95
N ARG A 65 7.69 2.92 11.73
CA ARG A 65 6.68 3.25 10.73
C ARG A 65 6.52 2.18 9.66
N VAL A 66 5.46 2.32 8.88
CA VAL A 66 5.28 1.61 7.62
C VAL A 66 5.47 2.57 6.46
N LEU A 67 6.35 2.20 5.52
CA LEU A 67 6.55 2.92 4.28
C LEU A 67 5.72 2.28 3.17
N ILE A 68 4.76 3.02 2.63
CA ILE A 68 4.03 2.60 1.43
C ILE A 68 4.90 2.88 0.21
N LEU A 69 5.28 1.84 -0.52
CA LEU A 69 6.15 1.94 -1.69
C LEU A 69 5.35 2.19 -2.97
N ARG A 70 4.30 1.41 -3.18
CA ARG A 70 3.45 1.45 -4.37
C ARG A 70 2.03 0.97 -4.03
N VAL A 71 1.05 1.53 -4.72
CA VAL A 71 -0.32 1.00 -4.75
C VAL A 71 -0.64 0.73 -6.22
N LEU A 72 -0.78 -0.54 -6.57
CA LEU A 72 -0.99 -0.97 -7.95
C LEU A 72 -2.41 -1.52 -8.08
N GLY A 73 -3.18 -1.02 -9.06
CA GLY A 73 -4.50 -1.56 -9.38
C GLY A 73 -4.41 -2.80 -10.26
N ARG A 74 -5.20 -2.82 -11.33
CA ARG A 74 -5.17 -3.84 -12.39
C ARG A 74 -4.04 -3.66 -13.43
N GLN A 75 -3.05 -2.80 -13.16
CA GLN A 75 -1.94 -2.60 -14.10
C GLN A 75 -0.93 -3.75 -13.98
N ASP A 76 -0.34 -4.16 -15.11
CA ASP A 76 0.63 -5.25 -15.20
C ASP A 76 1.83 -5.04 -14.26
N LEU A 77 2.04 -6.01 -13.35
CA LEU A 77 3.08 -5.98 -12.32
C LEU A 77 4.50 -5.92 -12.89
N ASN A 78 4.71 -6.45 -14.10
CA ASN A 78 6.02 -6.50 -14.75
C ASN A 78 6.55 -5.12 -15.17
N GLN A 79 5.69 -4.13 -15.38
CA GLN A 79 6.14 -2.81 -15.82
C GLN A 79 6.47 -1.86 -14.66
N ALA A 80 6.01 -2.16 -13.44
CA ALA A 80 6.04 -1.22 -12.31
C ALA A 80 7.31 -1.29 -11.42
N PHE A 81 8.13 -2.32 -11.59
CA PHE A 81 9.35 -2.56 -10.80
C PHE A 81 10.65 -2.61 -11.64
N ASP A 82 10.57 -2.40 -12.96
CA ASP A 82 11.70 -2.44 -13.91
C ASP A 82 12.36 -1.07 -14.19
N GLU A 83 12.01 -0.02 -13.43
CA GLU A 83 12.68 1.30 -13.46
C GLU A 83 13.36 1.66 -12.13
#